data_AF-A0A562QT48-F1
#
_entry.id   AF-A0A562QT48-F1
#
_cell.length_a   1.000
_cell.length_b   1.000
_cell.length_c   1.000
_cell.angle_alpha   90.00
_cell.angle_beta   90.00
_cell.angle_gamma   90.00
#
_symmetry.space_group_name_H-M   'P 1'
#
loop_
_entity.id
_entity.type
_entity.pdbx_description
1 polymer ?
#
loop_
_entity_poly.entity_id
_entity_poly.type
_entity_poly.pdbx_seq_one_letter_code
_entity_poly.pdbx_strand_id
1 'polypeptide(L)'
;MYQTFKFRMIPILMMSLLIFVTLGTQTSYAAENVAEKCGYEPRPGVNPSYQMTNCLLTEMALTYDIPPEVVKGVAHMENSSWAQFNANGEAIESFDGGIGLMQVTLYQHYDINRLKNDLVYNIQAGVEILNSMFTRGDLPKINDHERNIIEHWYFAMMAYNGTMPINSPVIQSSGERNSEAYQERVFDLINEYHLLSLARIPFEPSDFQYDPEAREPIQFVTKHVETNQALTKSSYYFEPNEYVQSTTTRLQLRENPTSSSKSLSTINEGEVITITGDFTYDSNPQSRNHFVWYPATKWDGTSGYVASSYLEASDYVESPEKPVIVEPFPDVPLSHWGAEAIYFLTEQGIIKGYPNGYYGVSDSITRAQAATLLVRSENLSMDNRPNPNFQDVPTNHPYYDAIAAAVDEGIFSGVTATQFQPNEQLTRAQMAVLLNRLYTFEEPTIDHPFTDVPAGAWYEDDVHTLYSNRIVAGKTQTTYAPNSDVTRAEFAVFMHRVMTGNNEIVTPA
;
A
#
# COMPACT_ATOMS: atom_id res chain seq x y z
N MET A 1 56.16 8.69 27.89
CA MET A 1 56.65 8.01 29.10
C MET A 1 55.64 8.28 30.20
N TYR A 2 55.08 7.22 30.75
CA TYR A 2 53.84 7.15 31.53
C TYR A 2 53.80 8.05 32.77
N GLN A 3 52.70 8.79 32.97
CA GLN A 3 52.30 9.29 34.29
C GLN A 3 51.09 8.48 34.77
N THR A 4 51.36 7.59 35.72
CA THR A 4 50.37 6.83 36.48
C THR A 4 49.71 7.74 37.52
N PHE A 5 48.40 7.93 37.45
CA PHE A 5 47.61 8.45 38.57
C PHE A 5 46.77 7.33 39.18
N LYS A 6 47.12 6.97 40.43
CA LYS A 6 46.33 6.11 41.31
C LYS A 6 45.06 6.86 41.70
N PHE A 7 43.88 6.29 41.43
CA PHE A 7 42.64 6.69 42.10
C PHE A 7 42.32 5.71 43.23
N ARG A 8 42.11 6.29 44.42
CA ARG A 8 41.66 5.64 45.66
C ARG A 8 40.25 5.09 45.48
N MET A 9 40.03 3.84 45.88
CA MET A 9 38.69 3.29 46.14
C MET A 9 38.06 4.03 47.33
N ILE A 10 36.85 4.55 47.13
CA ILE A 10 35.91 4.94 48.19
C ILE A 10 34.83 3.85 48.22
N PRO A 11 34.50 3.27 49.38
CA PRO A 11 33.46 2.26 49.46
C PRO A 11 32.09 2.93 49.34
N ILE A 12 31.32 2.58 48.31
CA ILE A 12 29.91 2.96 48.22
C ILE A 12 29.14 2.02 49.15
N LEU A 13 28.65 2.62 50.23
CA LEU A 13 27.73 2.05 51.20
C LEU A 13 26.45 1.59 50.48
N MET A 14 26.05 0.33 50.69
CA MET A 14 24.73 -0.18 50.30
C MET A 14 23.64 0.73 50.88
N MET A 15 22.87 1.38 50.01
CA MET A 15 21.61 2.01 50.37
C MET A 15 20.49 1.26 49.69
N SER A 16 20.13 0.13 50.28
CA SER A 16 18.92 -0.64 50.00
C SER A 16 17.75 0.03 50.72
N LEU A 17 17.04 0.95 50.06
CA LEU A 17 15.65 1.30 50.38
C LEU A 17 15.02 2.19 49.29
N LEU A 18 13.76 1.89 48.93
CA LEU A 18 12.88 2.55 47.95
C LEU A 18 13.06 2.18 46.46
N ILE A 19 12.66 0.96 46.10
CA ILE A 19 12.15 0.62 44.75
C ILE A 19 10.83 -0.13 44.95
N PHE A 20 9.78 0.55 45.43
CA PHE A 20 8.42 -0.02 45.45
C PHE A 20 7.31 1.02 45.22
N VAL A 21 7.64 2.27 44.89
CA VAL A 21 6.65 3.36 44.69
C VAL A 21 6.59 3.86 43.24
N THR A 22 7.53 3.49 42.37
CA THR A 22 7.60 4.01 40.99
C THR A 22 6.74 3.26 39.97
N LEU A 23 6.46 1.97 40.19
CA LEU A 23 5.62 1.17 39.27
C LEU A 23 4.15 1.57 39.35
N GLY A 24 3.62 1.84 40.55
CA GLY A 24 2.21 2.23 40.73
C GLY A 24 1.85 3.62 40.18
N THR A 25 2.82 4.52 40.05
CA THR A 25 2.60 5.87 39.51
C THR A 25 2.74 5.92 37.99
N GLN A 26 3.57 5.05 37.39
CA GLN A 26 3.67 4.95 35.92
C GLN A 26 2.45 4.26 35.32
N THR A 27 1.89 3.25 36.00
CA THR A 27 0.72 2.50 35.50
C THR A 27 -0.56 3.33 35.52
N SER A 28 -0.84 4.14 36.55
CA SER A 28 -2.01 5.03 36.52
C SER A 28 -1.90 6.14 35.47
N TYR A 29 -0.67 6.60 35.20
CA TYR A 29 -0.39 7.69 34.27
C TYR A 29 -0.67 7.29 32.81
N ALA A 30 -0.37 6.05 32.42
CA ALA A 30 -0.64 5.57 31.06
C ALA A 30 -2.14 5.57 30.72
N ALA A 31 -2.99 5.02 31.60
CA ALA A 31 -4.44 5.03 31.39
C ALA A 31 -5.04 6.43 31.34
N GLU A 32 -4.62 7.33 32.24
CA GLU A 32 -5.10 8.72 32.24
C GLU A 32 -4.72 9.45 30.95
N ASN A 33 -3.47 9.31 30.50
CA ASN A 33 -3.01 9.93 29.25
C ASN A 33 -3.72 9.39 28.01
N VAL A 34 -3.99 8.08 27.95
CA VAL A 34 -4.71 7.46 26.82
C VAL A 34 -6.15 7.94 26.76
N ALA A 35 -6.83 8.03 27.91
CA ALA A 35 -8.19 8.58 27.97
C ALA A 35 -8.23 10.04 27.51
N GLU A 36 -7.27 10.86 27.95
CA GLU A 36 -7.15 12.26 27.54
C GLU A 36 -6.87 12.38 26.03
N LYS A 37 -5.93 11.60 25.49
CA LYS A 37 -5.57 11.61 24.06
C LYS A 37 -6.74 11.25 23.16
N CYS A 38 -7.58 10.30 23.59
CA CYS A 38 -8.80 9.93 22.88
C CYS A 38 -9.99 10.86 23.16
N GLY A 39 -9.89 11.79 24.09
CA GLY A 39 -11.04 12.58 24.57
C GLY A 39 -12.14 11.70 25.19
N TYR A 40 -11.77 10.58 25.81
CA TYR A 40 -12.69 9.63 26.40
C TYR A 40 -13.09 10.06 27.81
N GLU A 41 -14.37 10.39 27.99
CA GLU A 41 -14.98 10.62 29.30
C GLU A 41 -15.73 9.37 29.78
N PRO A 42 -15.20 8.61 30.76
CA PRO A 42 -15.83 7.38 31.21
C PRO A 42 -17.18 7.63 31.88
N ARG A 43 -18.15 6.77 31.56
CA ARG A 43 -19.47 6.74 32.20
C ARG A 43 -19.70 5.38 32.83
N PRO A 44 -20.07 5.30 34.13
CA PRO A 44 -20.25 4.02 34.81
C PRO A 44 -21.23 3.10 34.07
N GLY A 45 -20.79 1.87 33.76
CA GLY A 45 -21.60 0.85 33.12
C GLY A 45 -21.97 1.12 31.66
N VAL A 46 -21.33 2.10 30.99
CA VAL A 46 -21.65 2.47 29.61
C VAL A 46 -20.45 2.23 28.70
N ASN A 47 -20.65 1.40 27.67
CA ASN A 47 -19.65 1.21 26.62
C ASN A 47 -19.56 2.44 25.71
N PRO A 48 -18.36 2.88 25.31
CA PRO A 48 -18.20 3.91 24.29
C PRO A 48 -18.55 3.39 22.89
N SER A 49 -18.46 4.27 21.88
CA SER A 49 -18.60 3.85 20.48
C SER A 49 -17.46 2.93 20.05
N TYR A 50 -17.66 2.17 18.98
CA TYR A 50 -16.65 1.22 18.49
C TYR A 50 -15.34 1.92 18.12
N GLN A 51 -15.41 3.08 17.45
CA GLN A 51 -14.21 3.86 17.10
C GLN A 51 -13.56 4.57 18.30
N MET A 52 -14.31 4.85 19.37
CA MET A 52 -13.71 5.32 20.62
C MET A 52 -12.93 4.16 21.30
N THR A 53 -13.48 2.94 21.34
CA THR A 53 -12.71 1.77 21.80
C THR A 53 -11.51 1.49 20.89
N ASN A 54 -11.64 1.68 19.57
CA ASN A 54 -10.53 1.61 18.62
C ASN A 54 -9.40 2.55 19.03
N CYS A 55 -9.73 3.80 19.38
CA CYS A 55 -8.74 4.75 19.88
C CYS A 55 -8.05 4.27 21.15
N LEU A 56 -8.83 3.88 22.17
CA LEU A 56 -8.26 3.44 23.45
C LEU A 56 -7.33 2.22 23.29
N LEU A 57 -7.70 1.24 22.46
CA LEU A 57 -6.85 0.08 22.16
C LEU A 57 -5.59 0.49 21.39
N THR A 58 -5.72 1.37 20.40
CA THR A 58 -4.60 1.87 19.58
C THR A 58 -3.58 2.61 20.43
N GLU A 59 -4.03 3.61 21.17
CA GLU A 59 -3.15 4.47 21.96
C GLU A 59 -2.47 3.72 23.11
N MET A 60 -3.18 2.75 23.71
CA MET A 60 -2.56 1.86 24.69
C MET A 60 -1.49 0.98 24.05
N ALA A 61 -1.75 0.38 22.88
CA ALA A 61 -0.77 -0.44 22.18
C ALA A 61 0.51 0.37 21.85
N LEU A 62 0.35 1.59 21.32
CA LEU A 62 1.45 2.50 21.01
C LEU A 62 2.26 2.89 22.25
N THR A 63 1.60 3.08 23.41
CA THR A 63 2.29 3.38 24.68
C THR A 63 3.26 2.26 25.10
N TYR A 64 2.97 1.01 24.73
CA TYR A 64 3.77 -0.16 25.08
C TYR A 64 4.65 -0.67 23.94
N ASP A 65 4.75 0.07 22.83
CA ASP A 65 5.48 -0.33 21.63
C ASP A 65 5.04 -1.73 21.14
N ILE A 66 3.72 -1.86 20.96
CA ILE A 66 3.06 -3.04 20.41
C ILE A 66 2.30 -2.60 19.15
N PRO A 67 2.39 -3.34 18.04
CA PRO A 67 1.53 -3.13 16.89
C PRO A 67 0.05 -3.07 17.31
N PRO A 68 -0.66 -1.95 17.06
CA PRO A 68 -2.07 -1.85 17.38
C PRO A 68 -2.92 -2.95 16.77
N GLU A 69 -2.51 -3.48 15.61
CA GLU A 69 -3.14 -4.63 14.95
C GLU A 69 -3.21 -5.86 15.88
N VAL A 70 -2.13 -6.15 16.60
CA VAL A 70 -2.01 -7.28 17.51
C VAL A 70 -2.93 -7.12 18.71
N VAL A 71 -2.92 -5.96 19.36
CA VAL A 71 -3.76 -5.68 20.54
C VAL A 71 -5.24 -5.74 20.18
N LYS A 72 -5.64 -5.19 19.03
CA LYS A 72 -7.02 -5.20 18.55
C LYS A 72 -7.48 -6.59 18.15
N GLY A 73 -6.62 -7.37 17.51
CA GLY A 73 -6.88 -8.77 17.19
C GLY A 73 -7.16 -9.61 18.45
N VAL A 74 -6.31 -9.47 19.47
CA VAL A 74 -6.53 -10.11 20.79
C VAL A 74 -7.82 -9.61 21.43
N ALA A 75 -8.04 -8.30 21.53
CA ALA A 75 -9.26 -7.72 22.11
C ALA A 75 -10.54 -8.21 21.41
N HIS A 76 -10.50 -8.37 20.08
CA HIS A 76 -11.63 -8.88 19.30
C HIS A 76 -11.83 -10.39 19.46
N MET A 77 -10.76 -11.16 19.64
CA MET A 77 -10.83 -12.58 19.95
C MET A 77 -11.44 -12.82 21.33
N GLU A 78 -11.08 -11.98 22.31
CA GLU A 78 -11.64 -12.02 23.67
C GLU A 78 -13.10 -11.54 23.71
N ASN A 79 -13.41 -10.44 23.01
CA ASN A 79 -14.76 -9.93 22.88
C ASN A 79 -14.95 -9.16 21.56
N SER A 80 -15.58 -9.79 20.58
CA SER A 80 -15.81 -9.23 19.23
C SER A 80 -16.70 -7.98 19.19
N SER A 81 -17.44 -7.70 20.27
CA SER A 81 -18.23 -6.47 20.39
C SER A 81 -17.43 -5.26 20.88
N TRP A 82 -16.19 -5.49 21.33
CA TRP A 82 -15.35 -4.52 22.03
C TRP A 82 -16.04 -3.85 23.24
N ALA A 83 -16.89 -4.61 23.93
CA ALA A 83 -17.61 -4.14 25.10
C ALA A 83 -16.88 -4.50 26.40
N GLN A 84 -16.88 -3.57 27.35
CA GLN A 84 -16.51 -3.81 28.75
C GLN A 84 -17.73 -4.27 29.55
N PHE A 85 -18.88 -3.66 29.31
CA PHE A 85 -20.08 -3.82 30.13
C PHE A 85 -21.21 -4.55 29.38
N ASN A 86 -21.99 -5.35 30.10
CA ASN A 86 -23.19 -5.99 29.61
C ASN A 86 -24.39 -5.00 29.60
N ALA A 87 -25.58 -5.47 29.22
CA ALA A 87 -26.79 -4.64 29.15
C ALA A 87 -27.25 -4.07 30.52
N ASN A 88 -26.81 -4.66 31.64
CA ASN A 88 -27.09 -4.18 32.99
C ASN A 88 -26.04 -3.16 33.48
N GLY A 89 -25.01 -2.87 32.68
CA GLY A 89 -23.89 -2.02 33.05
C GLY A 89 -22.85 -2.70 33.95
N GLU A 90 -22.90 -4.02 34.08
CA GLU A 90 -21.92 -4.82 34.83
C GLU A 90 -20.79 -5.26 33.90
N ALA A 91 -19.58 -5.43 34.41
CA ALA A 91 -18.46 -5.96 33.63
C ALA A 91 -18.82 -7.31 33.02
N ILE A 92 -18.44 -7.53 31.76
CA ILE A 92 -18.58 -8.84 31.12
C ILE A 92 -17.56 -9.80 31.76
N GLU A 93 -18.03 -10.94 32.25
CA GLU A 93 -17.19 -11.98 32.85
C GLU A 93 -17.38 -13.30 32.09
N SER A 94 -16.30 -13.93 31.62
CA SER A 94 -16.35 -15.25 30.99
C SER A 94 -16.48 -16.38 32.01
N PHE A 95 -16.78 -17.59 31.52
CA PHE A 95 -16.93 -18.78 32.35
C PHE A 95 -15.67 -19.15 33.14
N ASP A 96 -14.49 -18.88 32.57
CA ASP A 96 -13.17 -19.08 33.19
C ASP A 96 -12.71 -17.88 34.02
N GLY A 97 -13.56 -16.85 34.18
CA GLY A 97 -13.33 -15.71 35.06
C GLY A 97 -12.63 -14.51 34.41
N GLY A 98 -12.42 -14.50 33.10
CA GLY A 98 -11.91 -13.33 32.40
C GLY A 98 -12.80 -12.12 32.65
N ILE A 99 -12.22 -10.96 32.99
CA ILE A 99 -12.96 -9.73 33.30
C ILE A 99 -12.81 -8.71 32.17
N GLY A 100 -13.94 -8.16 31.72
CA GLY A 100 -14.01 -6.97 30.86
C GLY A 100 -13.61 -7.21 29.41
N LEU A 101 -13.30 -6.16 28.66
CA LEU A 101 -12.96 -6.25 27.23
C LEU A 101 -11.81 -7.23 26.97
N MET A 102 -10.71 -7.11 27.72
CA MET A 102 -9.51 -7.92 27.52
C MET A 102 -9.55 -9.28 28.25
N GLN A 103 -10.67 -9.62 28.91
CA GLN A 103 -10.87 -10.91 29.61
C GLN A 103 -9.73 -11.26 30.59
N VAL A 104 -9.30 -10.30 31.40
CA VAL A 104 -8.15 -10.45 32.30
C VAL A 104 -8.43 -11.45 33.44
N THR A 105 -7.57 -12.47 33.59
CA THR A 105 -7.70 -13.53 34.62
C THR A 105 -6.63 -13.49 35.71
N LEU A 106 -5.54 -12.71 35.54
CA LEU A 106 -4.40 -12.66 36.47
C LEU A 106 -4.62 -11.70 37.65
N TYR A 107 -5.67 -11.91 38.44
CA TYR A 107 -6.15 -10.94 39.43
C TYR A 107 -5.12 -10.51 40.49
N GLN A 108 -4.16 -11.36 40.83
CA GLN A 108 -3.18 -11.07 41.90
C GLN A 108 -2.27 -9.87 41.59
N HIS A 109 -2.24 -9.41 40.35
CA HIS A 109 -1.43 -8.27 39.89
C HIS A 109 -2.25 -7.00 39.65
N TYR A 110 -3.57 -7.06 39.76
CA TYR A 110 -4.47 -6.00 39.32
C TYR A 110 -5.57 -5.69 40.35
N ASP A 111 -6.04 -4.45 40.36
CA ASP A 111 -7.21 -4.07 41.15
C ASP A 111 -8.49 -4.57 40.47
N ILE A 112 -9.13 -5.58 41.05
CA ILE A 112 -10.35 -6.21 40.51
C ILE A 112 -11.49 -5.19 40.34
N ASN A 113 -11.63 -4.23 41.27
CA ASN A 113 -12.69 -3.23 41.16
C ASN A 113 -12.45 -2.32 39.96
N ARG A 114 -11.19 -1.95 39.71
CA ARG A 114 -10.85 -1.18 38.51
C ARG A 114 -11.01 -2.02 37.24
N LEU A 115 -10.56 -3.28 37.22
CA LEU A 115 -10.75 -4.17 36.07
C LEU A 115 -12.21 -4.29 35.64
N LYS A 116 -13.13 -4.26 36.61
CA LYS A 116 -14.58 -4.31 36.35
C LYS A 116 -15.14 -2.97 35.87
N ASN A 117 -14.72 -1.85 36.46
CA ASN A 117 -15.42 -0.57 36.32
C ASN A 117 -14.70 0.48 35.44
N ASP A 118 -13.44 0.25 35.07
CA ASP A 118 -12.59 1.18 34.33
C ASP A 118 -12.11 0.48 33.04
N LEU A 119 -12.72 0.85 31.91
CA LEU A 119 -12.40 0.28 30.59
C LEU A 119 -10.93 0.49 30.22
N VAL A 120 -10.37 1.67 30.50
CA VAL A 120 -8.99 1.98 30.11
C VAL A 120 -8.00 1.18 30.94
N TYR A 121 -8.28 1.01 32.24
CA TYR A 121 -7.51 0.12 33.10
C TYR A 121 -7.62 -1.35 32.68
N ASN A 122 -8.81 -1.80 32.25
CA ASN A 122 -8.98 -3.16 31.71
C ASN A 122 -8.15 -3.38 30.44
N ILE A 123 -8.19 -2.43 29.51
CA ILE A 123 -7.35 -2.43 28.29
C ILE A 123 -5.87 -2.47 28.66
N GLN A 124 -5.43 -1.58 29.56
CA GLN A 124 -4.05 -1.52 30.02
C GLN A 124 -3.58 -2.86 30.58
N ALA A 125 -4.35 -3.48 31.47
CA ALA A 125 -4.00 -4.76 32.07
C ALA A 125 -3.82 -5.86 31.01
N GLY A 126 -4.72 -5.94 30.02
CA GLY A 126 -4.57 -6.87 28.89
C GLY A 126 -3.30 -6.59 28.07
N VAL A 127 -3.04 -5.33 27.74
CA VAL A 127 -1.84 -4.92 26.98
C VAL A 127 -0.54 -5.23 27.74
N GLU A 128 -0.50 -4.98 29.05
CA GLU A 128 0.65 -5.31 29.90
C GLU A 128 0.92 -6.83 29.94
N ILE A 129 -0.13 -7.64 30.06
CA ILE A 129 -0.02 -9.10 30.01
C ILE A 129 0.55 -9.53 28.65
N LEU A 130 -0.02 -9.05 27.55
CA LEU A 130 0.45 -9.39 26.20
C LEU A 130 1.91 -8.95 25.97
N ASN A 131 2.27 -7.75 26.40
CA ASN A 131 3.65 -7.26 26.34
C ASN A 131 4.61 -8.15 27.13
N SER A 132 4.19 -8.60 28.32
CA SER A 132 5.00 -9.50 29.13
C SER A 132 5.22 -10.85 28.42
N MET A 133 4.22 -11.34 27.68
CA MET A 133 4.35 -12.57 26.89
C MET A 133 5.41 -12.43 25.79
N PHE A 134 5.48 -11.30 25.09
CA PHE A 134 6.50 -11.06 24.07
C PHE A 134 7.94 -11.09 24.63
N THR A 135 8.11 -10.77 25.91
CA THR A 135 9.44 -10.79 26.55
C THR A 135 9.82 -12.13 27.19
N ARG A 136 8.93 -13.13 27.17
CA ARG A 136 9.18 -14.44 27.77
C ARG A 136 10.30 -15.17 27.04
N GLY A 137 11.34 -15.57 27.79
CA GLY A 137 12.50 -16.26 27.23
C GLY A 137 12.27 -17.74 26.87
N ASP A 138 11.15 -18.34 27.31
CA ASP A 138 10.81 -19.73 27.02
C ASP A 138 10.07 -19.93 25.69
N LEU A 139 9.49 -18.85 25.15
CA LEU A 139 8.77 -18.86 23.88
C LEU A 139 9.73 -18.79 22.68
N PRO A 140 9.36 -19.37 21.53
CA PRO A 140 10.13 -19.21 20.31
C PRO A 140 10.10 -17.78 19.79
N LYS A 141 11.14 -17.44 19.02
CA LYS A 141 11.26 -16.15 18.34
C LYS A 141 11.23 -16.35 16.84
N ILE A 142 10.59 -15.44 16.11
CA ILE A 142 10.58 -15.43 14.64
C ILE A 142 11.58 -14.38 14.17
N ASN A 143 12.46 -14.76 13.24
CA ASN A 143 13.51 -13.91 12.68
C ASN A 143 14.24 -13.10 13.78
N ASP A 144 14.44 -11.80 13.59
CA ASP A 144 15.13 -10.91 14.54
C ASP A 144 14.25 -10.44 15.71
N HIS A 145 12.97 -10.80 15.75
CA HIS A 145 12.03 -10.48 16.82
C HIS A 145 11.82 -8.96 17.02
N GLU A 146 11.91 -8.18 15.94
CA GLU A 146 11.53 -6.77 15.92
C GLU A 146 10.06 -6.55 16.35
N ARG A 147 9.82 -5.53 17.18
CA ARG A 147 8.51 -5.27 17.80
C ARG A 147 7.45 -4.76 16.82
N ASN A 148 7.86 -3.99 15.82
CA ASN A 148 6.95 -3.38 14.85
C ASN A 148 6.48 -4.34 13.74
N ILE A 149 6.91 -5.61 13.75
CA ILE A 149 6.46 -6.65 12.83
C ILE A 149 5.36 -7.48 13.51
N ILE A 150 4.19 -7.54 12.88
CA ILE A 150 2.99 -8.18 13.44
C ILE A 150 3.24 -9.67 13.69
N GLU A 151 3.85 -10.36 12.73
CA GLU A 151 4.04 -11.80 12.79
C GLU A 151 5.00 -12.24 13.91
N HIS A 152 5.89 -11.35 14.36
CA HIS A 152 6.78 -11.64 15.49
C HIS A 152 6.02 -11.80 16.82
N TRP A 153 4.78 -11.32 16.91
CA TRP A 153 3.92 -11.46 18.09
C TRP A 153 3.18 -12.81 18.15
N TYR A 154 3.34 -13.69 17.16
CA TYR A 154 2.64 -14.97 17.05
C TYR A 154 2.62 -15.77 18.36
N PHE A 155 3.79 -16.02 18.95
CA PHE A 155 3.90 -16.79 20.20
C PHE A 155 3.47 -16.00 21.43
N ALA A 156 3.55 -14.67 21.41
CA ALA A 156 3.04 -13.83 22.49
C ALA A 156 1.52 -13.91 22.58
N MET A 157 0.80 -13.87 21.45
CA MET A 157 -0.65 -14.05 21.42
C MET A 157 -1.05 -15.47 21.80
N MET A 158 -0.31 -16.49 21.34
CA MET A 158 -0.51 -17.86 21.81
C MET A 158 -0.42 -17.93 23.34
N ALA A 159 0.66 -17.35 23.91
CA ALA A 159 0.90 -17.38 25.34
C ALA A 159 -0.07 -16.52 26.16
N TYR A 160 -0.68 -15.50 25.55
CA TYR A 160 -1.75 -14.70 26.15
C TYR A 160 -2.96 -15.58 26.52
N ASN A 161 -3.37 -16.47 25.62
CA ASN A 161 -4.41 -17.47 25.88
C ASN A 161 -3.86 -18.68 26.66
N GLY A 162 -2.63 -19.09 26.38
CA GLY A 162 -1.91 -20.18 27.03
C GLY A 162 -1.21 -21.09 26.03
N THR A 163 -0.08 -21.68 26.41
CA THR A 163 0.73 -22.55 25.54
C THR A 163 0.28 -24.02 25.60
N MET A 164 -1.03 -24.27 25.67
CA MET A 164 -1.61 -25.61 25.78
C MET A 164 -1.65 -26.33 24.42
N PRO A 165 -1.71 -27.69 24.37
CA PRO A 165 -1.75 -28.47 23.13
C PRO A 165 -2.77 -28.01 22.08
N ILE A 166 -3.94 -27.53 22.51
CA ILE A 166 -4.99 -27.01 21.62
C ILE A 166 -4.53 -25.80 20.79
N ASN A 167 -3.56 -25.04 21.28
CA ASN A 167 -2.99 -23.87 20.62
C ASN A 167 -1.74 -24.20 19.79
N SER A 168 -1.38 -25.49 19.64
CA SER A 168 -0.29 -25.86 18.74
C SER A 168 -0.57 -25.34 17.32
N PRO A 169 0.42 -24.74 16.64
CA PRO A 169 0.27 -24.26 15.25
C PRO A 169 -0.03 -25.36 14.24
N VAL A 170 0.30 -26.61 14.57
CA VAL A 170 0.15 -27.78 13.72
C VAL A 170 -0.52 -28.93 14.47
N ILE A 171 -1.30 -29.71 13.74
CA ILE A 171 -1.93 -30.94 14.23
C ILE A 171 -0.88 -32.05 14.18
N GLN A 172 -0.40 -32.50 15.34
CA GLN A 172 0.71 -33.47 15.45
C GLN A 172 0.55 -34.74 14.60
N SER A 173 -0.65 -35.28 14.47
CA SER A 173 -0.88 -36.53 13.75
C SER A 173 -0.83 -36.39 12.22
N SER A 174 -1.21 -35.23 11.67
CA SER A 174 -1.28 -35.01 10.22
C SER A 174 -0.18 -34.08 9.69
N GLY A 175 0.40 -33.26 10.55
CA GLY A 175 1.28 -32.15 10.16
C GLY A 175 0.54 -30.97 9.54
N GLU A 176 -0.79 -31.04 9.45
CA GLU A 176 -1.58 -29.95 8.91
C GLU A 176 -1.63 -28.76 9.86
N ARG A 177 -1.80 -27.57 9.30
CA ARG A 177 -1.97 -26.34 10.07
C ARG A 177 -3.24 -26.41 10.93
N ASN A 178 -3.13 -26.01 12.18
CA ASN A 178 -4.25 -25.93 13.09
C ASN A 178 -4.91 -24.53 13.01
N SER A 179 -5.86 -24.34 12.09
CA SER A 179 -6.58 -23.06 11.96
C SER A 179 -7.38 -22.66 13.20
N GLU A 180 -7.66 -23.59 14.10
CA GLU A 180 -8.43 -23.34 15.32
C GLU A 180 -7.57 -22.85 16.49
N ALA A 181 -6.23 -22.89 16.37
CA ALA A 181 -5.33 -22.38 17.39
C ALA A 181 -5.59 -20.89 17.63
N TYR A 182 -5.51 -20.44 18.88
CA TYR A 182 -5.88 -19.07 19.28
C TYR A 182 -5.20 -17.99 18.42
N GLN A 183 -3.87 -18.06 18.29
CA GLN A 183 -3.09 -17.08 17.53
C GLN A 183 -3.38 -17.11 16.03
N GLU A 184 -3.85 -18.24 15.50
CA GLU A 184 -4.26 -18.36 14.10
C GLU A 184 -5.56 -17.61 13.84
N ARG A 185 -6.52 -17.79 14.76
CA ARG A 185 -7.78 -17.06 14.71
C ARG A 185 -7.58 -15.57 14.92
N VAL A 186 -6.63 -15.16 15.78
CA VAL A 186 -6.26 -13.75 15.93
C VAL A 186 -5.71 -13.18 14.62
N PHE A 187 -4.84 -13.91 13.91
CA PHE A 187 -4.36 -13.47 12.59
C PHE A 187 -5.49 -13.37 11.56
N ASP A 188 -6.43 -14.31 11.54
CA ASP A 188 -7.59 -14.23 10.65
C ASP A 188 -8.43 -12.99 10.95
N LEU A 189 -8.64 -12.64 12.22
CA LEU A 189 -9.30 -11.40 12.63
C LEU A 189 -8.51 -10.15 12.22
N ILE A 190 -7.18 -10.15 12.34
CA ILE A 190 -6.35 -9.04 11.87
C ILE A 190 -6.52 -8.87 10.35
N ASN A 191 -6.42 -9.94 9.58
CA ASN A 191 -6.62 -9.91 8.13
C ASN A 191 -8.02 -9.39 7.76
N GLU A 192 -9.07 -9.85 8.45
CA GLU A 192 -10.46 -9.46 8.17
C GLU A 192 -10.74 -7.99 8.49
N TYR A 193 -10.36 -7.52 9.68
CA TYR A 193 -10.79 -6.20 10.17
C TYR A 193 -9.75 -5.08 9.95
N HIS A 194 -8.48 -5.42 9.77
CA HIS A 194 -7.45 -4.47 9.29
C HIS A 194 -7.23 -4.54 7.78
N LEU A 195 -7.86 -5.47 7.06
CA LEU A 195 -7.70 -5.64 5.61
C LEU A 195 -6.25 -5.90 5.19
N LEU A 196 -5.55 -6.72 5.98
CA LEU A 196 -4.16 -7.14 5.76
C LEU A 196 -4.08 -8.57 5.19
N SER A 197 -2.88 -8.94 4.75
CA SER A 197 -2.54 -10.31 4.37
C SER A 197 -1.25 -10.73 5.07
N LEU A 198 -1.38 -11.17 6.32
CA LEU A 198 -0.25 -11.61 7.13
C LEU A 198 0.40 -12.88 6.57
N ALA A 199 1.72 -12.96 6.72
CA ALA A 199 2.51 -14.11 6.30
C ALA A 199 2.17 -15.37 7.10
N ARG A 200 2.22 -16.53 6.43
CA ARG A 200 1.96 -17.83 7.06
C ARG A 200 3.27 -18.50 7.43
N ILE A 201 3.66 -18.36 8.69
CA ILE A 201 4.90 -18.93 9.20
C ILE A 201 4.88 -20.47 9.06
N PRO A 202 5.88 -21.08 8.39
CA PRO A 202 5.91 -22.51 8.16
C PRO A 202 6.43 -23.22 9.42
N PHE A 203 5.54 -23.93 10.11
CA PHE A 203 5.90 -24.75 11.25
C PHE A 203 5.78 -26.24 10.93
N GLU A 204 6.64 -27.05 11.54
CA GLU A 204 6.64 -28.50 11.43
C GLU A 204 6.25 -29.14 12.77
N PRO A 205 5.65 -30.35 12.79
CA PRO A 205 5.35 -31.06 14.04
C PRO A 205 6.55 -31.23 14.96
N SER A 206 7.76 -31.37 14.40
CA SER A 206 9.01 -31.50 15.16
C SER A 206 9.42 -30.23 15.92
N ASP A 207 8.84 -29.07 15.60
CA ASP A 207 9.10 -27.83 16.33
C ASP A 207 8.47 -27.84 17.73
N PHE A 208 7.51 -28.73 17.96
CA PHE A 208 6.72 -28.82 19.19
C PHE A 208 6.73 -30.24 19.76
N GLN A 209 6.92 -30.35 21.06
CA GLN A 209 6.79 -31.62 21.78
C GLN A 209 5.71 -31.50 22.84
N TYR A 210 4.64 -32.28 22.69
CA TYR A 210 3.57 -32.38 23.67
C TYR A 210 2.75 -33.65 23.44
N ASP A 211 2.03 -34.07 24.48
CA ASP A 211 0.98 -35.08 24.37
C ASP A 211 -0.35 -34.35 24.06
N PRO A 212 -1.01 -34.63 22.92
CA PRO A 212 -2.26 -33.96 22.53
C PRO A 212 -3.40 -34.10 23.53
N GLU A 213 -3.39 -35.14 24.39
CA GLU A 213 -4.40 -35.36 25.41
C GLU A 213 -3.99 -34.86 26.80
N ALA A 214 -2.74 -34.41 26.95
CA ALA A 214 -2.22 -33.93 28.22
C ALA A 214 -2.68 -32.50 28.55
N ARG A 215 -2.66 -32.19 29.85
CA ARG A 215 -2.90 -30.84 30.38
C ARG A 215 -1.61 -30.06 30.61
N GLU A 216 -0.50 -30.56 30.09
CA GLU A 216 0.80 -29.90 30.23
C GLU A 216 1.04 -28.96 29.05
N PRO A 217 1.74 -27.84 29.25
CA PRO A 217 2.12 -26.92 28.18
C PRO A 217 2.97 -27.59 27.10
N ILE A 218 2.87 -27.04 25.89
CA ILE A 218 3.74 -27.37 24.76
C ILE A 218 5.20 -27.08 25.12
N GLN A 219 6.07 -28.07 24.87
CA GLN A 219 7.51 -27.85 24.90
C GLN A 219 7.96 -27.41 23.50
N PHE A 220 8.40 -26.17 23.37
CA PHE A 220 8.95 -25.68 22.11
C PHE A 220 10.38 -26.20 21.92
N VAL A 221 10.56 -27.09 20.93
CA VAL A 221 11.85 -27.68 20.55
C VAL A 221 12.66 -26.64 19.76
N THR A 222 12.02 -26.04 18.75
CA THR A 222 12.60 -24.95 17.96
C THR A 222 12.38 -23.64 18.71
N LYS A 223 13.46 -23.03 19.20
CA LYS A 223 13.42 -21.75 19.94
C LYS A 223 13.58 -20.52 19.04
N HIS A 224 13.98 -20.73 17.80
CA HIS A 224 14.21 -19.67 16.83
C HIS A 224 13.76 -20.15 15.46
N VAL A 225 12.80 -19.44 14.88
CA VAL A 225 12.10 -19.78 13.64
C VAL A 225 12.53 -18.76 12.59
N GLU A 226 13.23 -19.22 11.56
CA GLU A 226 13.65 -18.39 10.43
C GLU A 226 12.67 -18.55 9.27
N THR A 227 12.28 -17.43 8.66
CA THR A 227 11.45 -17.41 7.45
C THR A 227 11.88 -16.31 6.51
N ASN A 228 11.84 -16.60 5.21
CA ASN A 228 12.09 -15.64 4.13
C ASN A 228 10.80 -15.01 3.57
N GLN A 229 9.65 -15.30 4.17
CA GLN A 229 8.39 -14.65 3.80
C GLN A 229 8.44 -13.16 4.11
N ALA A 230 7.81 -12.34 3.26
CA ALA A 230 7.63 -10.92 3.54
C ALA A 230 6.70 -10.77 4.73
N LEU A 231 7.24 -10.33 5.88
CA LEU A 231 6.47 -10.08 7.10
C LEU A 231 5.92 -8.66 7.10
N THR A 232 4.85 -8.46 7.85
CA THR A 232 4.05 -7.24 7.83
C THR A 232 4.50 -6.29 8.94
N LYS A 233 5.04 -5.14 8.55
CA LYS A 233 5.26 -4.02 9.49
C LYS A 233 3.93 -3.34 9.79
N SER A 234 3.77 -2.91 11.03
CA SER A 234 2.59 -2.17 11.46
C SER A 234 2.46 -0.83 10.73
N SER A 235 1.24 -0.47 10.35
CA SER A 235 0.92 0.75 9.59
C SER A 235 0.70 1.99 10.48
N TYR A 236 0.95 1.88 11.79
CA TYR A 236 0.64 2.92 12.78
C TYR A 236 1.80 3.86 13.11
N TYR A 237 2.96 3.65 12.47
CA TYR A 237 4.20 4.36 12.80
C TYR A 237 4.63 5.34 11.70
N PHE A 238 3.75 5.67 10.75
CA PHE A 238 4.10 6.63 9.71
C PHE A 238 4.10 8.05 10.27
N GLU A 239 5.13 8.81 9.93
CA GLU A 239 5.32 10.18 10.40
C GLU A 239 4.96 11.21 9.32
N PRO A 240 4.62 12.46 9.69
CA PRO A 240 4.44 13.53 8.73
C PRO A 240 5.70 13.75 7.86
N ASN A 241 5.48 13.90 6.55
CA ASN A 241 6.48 13.96 5.47
C ASN A 241 7.13 12.64 5.09
N GLU A 242 6.70 11.51 5.66
CA GLU A 242 7.14 10.19 5.20
C GLU A 242 6.52 9.84 3.85
N TYR A 243 7.30 9.15 3.01
CA TYR A 243 6.85 8.59 1.75
C TYR A 243 6.38 7.16 1.96
N VAL A 244 5.13 6.91 1.59
CA VAL A 244 4.52 5.58 1.62
C VAL A 244 3.99 5.24 0.24
N GLN A 245 3.79 3.97 -0.03
CA GLN A 245 3.22 3.50 -1.29
C GLN A 245 1.98 2.64 -1.05
N SER A 246 1.09 2.63 -2.03
CA SER A 246 -0.11 1.80 -1.98
C SER A 246 0.21 0.34 -2.26
N THR A 247 -0.34 -0.57 -1.47
CA THR A 247 -0.26 -2.03 -1.70
C THR A 247 -1.43 -2.57 -2.54
N THR A 248 -2.25 -1.68 -3.11
CA THR A 248 -3.42 -2.08 -3.91
C THR A 248 -3.70 -1.17 -5.09
N THR A 249 -4.32 -1.72 -6.15
CA THR A 249 -4.47 -1.07 -7.46
C THR A 249 -5.56 0.00 -7.56
N ARG A 250 -6.38 0.23 -6.53
CA ARG A 250 -7.46 1.24 -6.57
C ARG A 250 -7.75 1.84 -5.19
N LEU A 251 -6.71 2.17 -4.43
CA LEU A 251 -6.86 2.84 -3.15
C LEU A 251 -7.56 4.19 -3.36
N GLN A 252 -8.63 4.44 -2.60
CA GLN A 252 -9.39 5.68 -2.72
C GLN A 252 -8.78 6.76 -1.82
N LEU A 253 -8.38 7.88 -2.41
CA LEU A 253 -8.06 9.10 -1.65
C LEU A 253 -9.37 9.82 -1.37
N ARG A 254 -9.69 10.03 -0.09
CA ARG A 254 -11.03 10.44 0.35
C ARG A 254 -11.06 11.83 0.95
N GLU A 255 -12.19 12.50 0.79
CA GLU A 255 -12.38 13.85 1.37
C GLU A 255 -12.41 13.84 2.90
N ASN A 256 -12.95 12.78 3.51
CA ASN A 256 -13.03 12.61 4.96
C ASN A 256 -12.55 11.21 5.35
N PRO A 257 -12.13 10.98 6.60
CA PRO A 257 -11.64 9.68 7.07
C PRO A 257 -12.81 8.71 7.30
N THR A 258 -13.47 8.27 6.23
CA THR A 258 -14.50 7.23 6.29
C THR A 258 -14.77 6.66 4.90
N SER A 259 -15.12 5.39 4.82
CA SER A 259 -15.35 4.70 3.54
C SER A 259 -16.56 5.24 2.75
N SER A 260 -17.48 5.95 3.42
CA SER A 260 -18.67 6.53 2.79
C SER A 260 -18.45 7.93 2.21
N SER A 261 -17.31 8.57 2.45
CA SER A 261 -17.07 9.92 1.92
C SER A 261 -16.72 9.89 0.42
N LYS A 262 -16.86 11.05 -0.22
CA LYS A 262 -16.48 11.24 -1.62
C LYS A 262 -15.03 10.82 -1.86
N SER A 263 -14.82 10.08 -2.95
CA SER A 263 -13.49 9.82 -3.51
C SER A 263 -13.03 11.04 -4.31
N LEU A 264 -11.85 11.54 -4.00
CA LEU A 264 -11.20 12.66 -4.68
C LEU A 264 -10.37 12.17 -5.87
N SER A 265 -9.68 11.05 -5.70
CA SER A 265 -8.86 10.40 -6.73
C SER A 265 -8.58 8.94 -6.33
N THR A 266 -7.92 8.20 -7.22
CA THR A 266 -7.40 6.87 -6.93
C THR A 266 -5.88 6.89 -6.84
N ILE A 267 -5.33 5.99 -6.04
CA ILE A 267 -3.90 5.71 -5.90
C ILE A 267 -3.69 4.26 -6.34
N ASN A 268 -2.81 4.06 -7.33
CA ASN A 268 -2.50 2.74 -7.87
C ASN A 268 -1.46 2.02 -6.99
N GLU A 269 -1.31 0.72 -7.18
CA GLU A 269 -0.31 -0.07 -6.48
C GLU A 269 1.10 0.44 -6.81
N GLY A 270 1.95 0.58 -5.80
CA GLY A 270 3.29 1.16 -5.92
C GLY A 270 3.33 2.69 -6.07
N GLU A 271 2.19 3.37 -6.23
CA GLU A 271 2.16 4.84 -6.32
C GLU A 271 2.53 5.45 -4.98
N VAL A 272 3.58 6.29 -4.99
CA VAL A 272 4.11 6.96 -3.81
C VAL A 272 3.27 8.19 -3.46
N ILE A 273 2.89 8.30 -2.19
CA ILE A 273 2.20 9.45 -1.61
C ILE A 273 2.96 9.91 -0.36
N THR A 274 2.74 11.16 0.04
CA THR A 274 3.35 11.73 1.24
C THR A 274 2.33 11.81 2.37
N ILE A 275 2.68 11.27 3.54
CA ILE A 275 1.90 11.48 4.77
C ILE A 275 2.03 12.93 5.20
N THR A 276 0.93 13.59 5.54
CA THR A 276 0.91 15.04 5.83
C THR A 276 0.59 15.40 7.27
N GLY A 277 0.29 14.41 8.10
CA GLY A 277 -0.09 14.59 9.49
C GLY A 277 -0.35 13.26 10.16
N ASP A 278 -0.60 13.32 11.46
CA ASP A 278 -0.95 12.16 12.28
C ASP A 278 -2.22 11.48 11.75
N PHE A 279 -2.32 10.17 11.97
CA PHE A 279 -3.53 9.44 11.63
C PHE A 279 -4.74 9.93 12.46
N THR A 280 -5.93 9.62 11.96
CA THR A 280 -7.20 9.82 12.64
C THR A 280 -8.09 8.59 12.53
N TYR A 281 -9.13 8.52 13.35
CA TYR A 281 -10.06 7.40 13.39
C TYR A 281 -11.22 7.60 12.40
N ASP A 282 -11.96 6.52 12.12
CA ASP A 282 -13.09 6.61 11.21
C ASP A 282 -14.15 7.59 11.76
N SER A 283 -14.54 8.56 10.94
CA SER A 283 -15.52 9.57 11.34
C SER A 283 -16.93 9.00 11.54
N ASN A 284 -17.21 7.78 11.06
CA ASN A 284 -18.38 7.03 11.47
C ASN A 284 -18.09 6.26 12.78
N PRO A 285 -18.71 6.66 13.92
CA PRO A 285 -18.41 6.06 15.22
C PRO A 285 -18.81 4.59 15.35
N GLN A 286 -19.64 4.08 14.43
CA GLN A 286 -20.10 2.69 14.39
C GLN A 286 -19.30 1.82 13.42
N SER A 287 -18.38 2.41 12.64
CA SER A 287 -17.50 1.67 11.73
C SER A 287 -16.81 0.53 12.47
N ARG A 288 -16.81 -0.67 11.88
CA ARG A 288 -16.18 -1.88 12.45
C ARG A 288 -14.74 -2.07 11.99
N ASN A 289 -14.23 -1.18 11.15
CA ASN A 289 -12.85 -1.23 10.69
C ASN A 289 -11.91 -0.97 11.86
N HIS A 290 -10.80 -1.71 11.91
CA HIS A 290 -9.80 -1.55 12.97
C HIS A 290 -8.66 -0.61 12.58
N PHE A 291 -8.40 -0.46 11.28
CA PHE A 291 -7.40 0.46 10.72
C PHE A 291 -7.71 1.93 10.98
N VAL A 292 -6.73 2.80 10.73
CA VAL A 292 -6.84 4.26 10.86
C VAL A 292 -6.72 4.94 9.50
N TRP A 293 -6.94 6.24 9.47
CA TRP A 293 -6.88 7.06 8.26
C TRP A 293 -5.74 8.06 8.37
N TYR A 294 -4.82 8.05 7.40
CA TYR A 294 -3.80 9.09 7.32
C TYR A 294 -4.23 10.20 6.37
N PRO A 295 -4.01 11.48 6.72
CA PRO A 295 -4.02 12.55 5.75
C PRO A 295 -2.79 12.43 4.85
N ALA A 296 -2.98 12.32 3.54
CA ALA A 296 -1.91 12.14 2.57
C ALA A 296 -2.10 13.01 1.33
N THR A 297 -1.00 13.26 0.64
CA THR A 297 -0.96 14.04 -0.60
C THR A 297 -0.26 13.26 -1.71
N LYS A 298 -0.88 13.25 -2.88
CA LYS A 298 -0.29 12.73 -4.11
C LYS A 298 0.76 13.69 -4.68
N TRP A 299 1.59 13.20 -5.59
CA TRP A 299 2.56 14.02 -6.31
C TRP A 299 1.92 15.18 -7.11
N ASP A 300 0.69 15.01 -7.59
CA ASP A 300 -0.08 16.02 -8.33
C ASP A 300 -0.66 17.13 -7.43
N GLY A 301 -0.44 17.05 -6.11
CA GLY A 301 -0.94 17.99 -5.11
C GLY A 301 -2.35 17.70 -4.59
N THR A 302 -3.01 16.63 -5.04
CA THR A 302 -4.30 16.21 -4.50
C THR A 302 -4.12 15.67 -3.10
N SER A 303 -4.81 16.26 -2.12
CA SER A 303 -4.76 15.87 -0.71
C SER A 303 -6.09 15.32 -0.21
N GLY A 304 -6.02 14.34 0.69
CA GLY A 304 -7.19 13.71 1.31
C GLY A 304 -6.78 12.70 2.37
N TYR A 305 -7.66 11.74 2.65
CA TYR A 305 -7.44 10.67 3.63
C TYR A 305 -7.36 9.30 2.94
N VAL A 306 -6.43 8.48 3.39
CA VAL A 306 -6.21 7.10 2.94
C VAL A 306 -6.26 6.14 4.12
N ALA A 307 -6.77 4.93 3.92
CA ALA A 307 -6.81 3.90 4.95
C ALA A 307 -5.43 3.26 5.12
N SER A 308 -4.97 3.11 6.36
CA SER A 308 -3.63 2.61 6.69
C SER A 308 -3.40 1.16 6.25
N SER A 309 -4.46 0.37 6.11
CA SER A 309 -4.46 -1.02 5.62
C SER A 309 -3.76 -1.24 4.29
N TYR A 310 -3.69 -0.19 3.47
CA TYR A 310 -3.21 -0.27 2.10
C TYR A 310 -1.90 0.49 1.91
N LEU A 311 -1.19 0.81 2.99
CA LEU A 311 0.02 1.59 2.96
C LEU A 311 1.19 0.76 3.49
N GLU A 312 2.33 0.89 2.83
CA GLU A 312 3.61 0.43 3.33
C GLU A 312 4.67 1.53 3.15
N ALA A 313 5.73 1.47 3.96
CA ALA A 313 6.86 2.39 3.83
C ALA A 313 7.46 2.26 2.42
N SER A 314 7.75 3.38 1.78
CA SER A 314 8.45 3.40 0.49
C SER A 314 9.94 3.65 0.73
N ASP A 315 10.79 2.92 0.01
CA ASP A 315 12.24 3.22 -0.05
C ASP A 315 12.54 4.48 -0.89
N TYR A 316 11.50 5.16 -1.37
CA TYR A 316 11.63 6.42 -2.08
C TYR A 316 12.32 7.47 -1.21
N VAL A 317 13.48 7.92 -1.67
CA VAL A 317 14.20 9.07 -1.09
C VAL A 317 13.98 10.24 -2.04
N GLU A 318 13.33 11.31 -1.56
CA GLU A 318 13.24 12.57 -2.32
C GLU A 318 14.67 13.02 -2.66
N SER A 319 14.97 13.11 -3.96
CA SER A 319 16.27 13.63 -4.42
C SER A 319 16.48 15.03 -3.81
N PRO A 320 17.68 15.38 -3.29
CA PRO A 320 17.94 16.66 -2.64
C PRO A 320 17.75 17.87 -3.57
N GLU A 321 17.68 17.63 -4.89
CA GLU A 321 17.02 18.54 -5.82
C GLU A 321 15.58 18.08 -5.97
N LYS A 322 14.69 18.57 -5.09
CA LYS A 322 13.25 18.53 -5.34
C LYS A 322 13.05 19.10 -6.74
N PRO A 323 12.64 18.30 -7.75
CA PRO A 323 12.43 18.85 -9.07
C PRO A 323 11.32 19.87 -8.89
N VAL A 324 11.68 21.15 -9.03
CA VAL A 324 10.67 22.16 -9.31
C VAL A 324 10.03 21.63 -10.57
N ILE A 325 8.79 21.15 -10.48
CA ILE A 325 8.02 20.80 -11.66
C ILE A 325 7.81 22.12 -12.38
N VAL A 326 8.74 22.44 -13.26
CA VAL A 326 8.61 23.54 -14.20
C VAL A 326 7.61 23.01 -15.19
N GLU A 327 6.36 23.49 -15.11
CA GLU A 327 5.37 23.23 -16.15
C GLU A 327 6.03 23.61 -17.50
N PRO A 328 6.42 22.64 -18.33
CA PRO A 328 7.24 22.89 -19.50
C PRO A 328 6.48 23.72 -20.54
N PHE A 329 5.15 23.75 -20.44
CA PHE A 329 4.25 24.44 -21.34
C PHE A 329 3.10 25.14 -20.58
N PRO A 330 2.79 26.42 -20.87
CA PRO A 330 1.72 27.16 -20.20
C PRO A 330 0.30 26.61 -20.40
N ASP A 331 0.06 25.82 -21.45
CA ASP A 331 -1.25 25.19 -21.76
C ASP A 331 -1.36 23.76 -21.25
N VAL A 332 -0.40 23.30 -20.46
CA VAL A 332 -0.42 21.98 -19.83
C VAL A 332 -0.25 22.20 -18.33
N PRO A 333 -1.24 22.75 -17.61
CA PRO A 333 -1.17 22.79 -16.15
C PRO A 333 -1.14 21.38 -15.58
N LEU A 334 -0.61 21.19 -14.36
CA LEU A 334 -0.61 19.88 -13.67
C LEU A 334 -1.98 19.19 -13.62
N SER A 335 -3.08 19.96 -13.62
CA SER A 335 -4.45 19.44 -13.62
C SER A 335 -4.96 18.95 -14.99
N HIS A 336 -4.19 19.15 -16.07
CA HIS A 336 -4.54 18.65 -17.38
C HIS A 336 -4.43 17.11 -17.41
N TRP A 337 -5.44 16.43 -17.95
CA TRP A 337 -5.53 14.95 -17.94
C TRP A 337 -4.35 14.22 -18.62
N GLY A 338 -3.63 14.92 -19.50
CA GLY A 338 -2.42 14.42 -20.16
C GLY A 338 -1.11 15.00 -19.60
N ALA A 339 -1.13 15.77 -18.51
CA ALA A 339 0.05 16.49 -18.00
C ALA A 339 1.21 15.54 -17.69
N GLU A 340 0.95 14.48 -16.92
CA GLU A 340 1.94 13.45 -16.59
C GLU A 340 2.64 12.89 -17.84
N ALA A 341 1.85 12.40 -18.80
CA ALA A 341 2.36 11.84 -20.05
C ALA A 341 3.17 12.87 -20.87
N ILE A 342 2.70 14.11 -20.93
CA ILE A 342 3.38 15.19 -21.65
C ILE A 342 4.70 15.54 -20.97
N TYR A 343 4.73 15.59 -19.64
CA TYR A 343 5.92 15.96 -18.89
C TYR A 343 6.97 14.86 -19.00
N PHE A 344 6.57 13.61 -18.78
CA PHE A 344 7.42 12.44 -18.95
C PHE A 344 8.09 12.42 -20.32
N LEU A 345 7.32 12.53 -21.40
CA LEU A 345 7.87 12.49 -22.75
C LEU A 345 8.73 13.74 -23.09
N THR A 346 8.49 14.86 -22.41
CA THR A 346 9.34 16.07 -22.55
C THR A 346 10.69 15.86 -21.86
N GLU A 347 10.69 15.27 -20.67
CA GLU A 347 11.90 14.91 -19.92
C GLU A 347 12.75 13.88 -20.66
N GLN A 348 12.11 12.88 -21.29
CA GLN A 348 12.78 11.93 -22.18
C GLN A 348 13.27 12.56 -23.50
N GLY A 349 12.97 13.84 -23.74
CA GLY A 349 13.33 14.56 -24.97
C GLY A 349 12.55 14.12 -26.22
N ILE A 350 11.52 13.29 -26.05
CA ILE A 350 10.71 12.72 -27.13
C ILE A 350 9.80 13.79 -27.73
N ILE A 351 9.07 14.52 -26.90
CA ILE A 351 8.19 15.60 -27.38
C ILE A 351 8.80 16.97 -27.10
N LYS A 352 8.41 17.93 -27.94
CA LYS A 352 8.77 19.34 -27.79
C LYS A 352 7.53 20.18 -28.07
N GLY A 353 7.40 21.29 -27.36
CA GLY A 353 6.40 22.32 -27.63
C GLY A 353 6.74 23.12 -28.88
N TYR A 354 5.82 23.99 -29.28
CA TYR A 354 6.02 24.93 -30.36
C TYR A 354 6.99 26.05 -29.94
N PRO A 355 7.59 26.77 -30.92
CA PRO A 355 8.49 27.90 -30.64
C PRO A 355 7.88 29.02 -29.79
N ASN A 356 6.55 29.09 -29.68
CA ASN A 356 5.83 30.06 -28.85
C ASN A 356 5.71 29.62 -27.37
N GLY A 357 6.25 28.47 -27.00
CA GLY A 357 6.23 27.93 -25.64
C GLY A 357 5.03 27.05 -25.30
N TYR A 358 4.03 26.93 -26.18
CA TYR A 358 2.85 26.10 -25.95
C TYR A 358 3.08 24.66 -26.43
N TYR A 359 2.44 23.68 -25.81
CA TYR A 359 2.43 22.31 -26.31
C TYR A 359 1.44 22.11 -27.45
N GLY A 360 0.26 22.74 -27.40
CA GLY A 360 -0.84 22.55 -28.36
C GLY A 360 -1.66 21.30 -28.08
N VAL A 361 -2.12 21.09 -26.83
CA VAL A 361 -2.79 19.85 -26.37
C VAL A 361 -3.95 19.36 -27.25
N SER A 362 -4.67 20.29 -27.88
CA SER A 362 -5.85 20.03 -28.71
C SER A 362 -5.57 19.94 -30.21
N ASP A 363 -4.34 20.23 -30.64
CA ASP A 363 -4.01 20.17 -32.07
C ASP A 363 -3.90 18.71 -32.52
N SER A 364 -4.42 18.39 -33.70
CA SER A 364 -4.23 17.08 -34.33
C SER A 364 -2.78 16.89 -34.75
N ILE A 365 -2.22 15.70 -34.51
CA ILE A 365 -0.88 15.35 -34.98
C ILE A 365 -0.91 14.95 -36.46
N THR A 366 0.06 15.43 -37.25
CA THR A 366 0.20 14.97 -38.64
C THR A 366 0.95 13.64 -38.73
N ARG A 367 0.78 12.92 -39.83
CA ARG A 367 1.54 11.68 -40.11
C ARG A 367 3.06 11.86 -40.01
N ALA A 368 3.60 12.97 -40.52
CA ALA A 368 5.04 13.26 -40.43
C ALA A 368 5.50 13.54 -38.99
N GLN A 369 4.68 14.24 -38.20
CA GLN A 369 4.97 14.48 -36.78
C GLN A 369 4.94 13.16 -36.00
N ALA A 370 3.94 12.30 -36.23
CA ALA A 370 3.87 10.99 -35.59
C ALA A 370 5.07 10.11 -35.93
N ALA A 371 5.46 10.02 -37.22
CA ALA A 371 6.67 9.32 -37.63
C ALA A 371 7.93 9.85 -36.90
N THR A 372 8.06 11.17 -36.79
CA THR A 372 9.18 11.80 -36.07
C THR A 372 9.20 11.45 -34.59
N LEU A 373 8.03 11.43 -33.94
CA LEU A 373 7.95 11.14 -32.51
C LEU A 373 8.20 9.65 -32.21
N LEU A 374 7.70 8.73 -33.04
CA LEU A 374 7.95 7.29 -32.89
C LEU A 374 9.42 6.93 -33.16
N VAL A 375 10.04 7.50 -34.20
CA VAL A 375 11.49 7.29 -34.44
C VAL A 375 12.32 7.82 -33.26
N ARG A 376 11.88 8.92 -32.64
CA ARG A 376 12.56 9.49 -31.49
C ARG A 376 12.32 8.70 -30.20
N SER A 377 11.13 8.15 -29.96
CA SER A 377 10.85 7.35 -28.75
C SER A 377 11.76 6.12 -28.67
N GLU A 378 12.04 5.53 -29.82
CA GLU A 378 12.90 4.35 -29.93
C GLU A 378 14.38 4.67 -30.15
N ASN A 379 14.74 5.97 -30.15
CA ASN A 379 16.10 6.45 -30.42
C ASN A 379 16.70 5.84 -31.72
N LEU A 380 15.87 5.66 -32.74
CA LEU A 380 16.25 5.05 -34.00
C LEU A 380 17.14 6.01 -34.80
N SER A 381 18.19 5.46 -35.42
CA SER A 381 19.08 6.26 -36.27
C SER A 381 18.31 6.82 -37.46
N MET A 382 18.52 8.09 -37.78
CA MET A 382 17.98 8.73 -38.99
C MET A 382 19.02 8.79 -40.12
N ASP A 383 20.24 8.32 -39.86
CA ASP A 383 21.35 8.43 -40.81
C ASP A 383 21.33 7.29 -41.84
N ASN A 384 21.73 7.60 -43.07
CA ASN A 384 21.95 6.63 -44.16
C ASN A 384 20.76 5.71 -44.47
N ARG A 385 19.53 6.17 -44.23
CA ARG A 385 18.31 5.42 -44.54
C ARG A 385 18.07 5.33 -46.06
N PRO A 386 17.52 4.22 -46.58
CA PRO A 386 17.11 4.12 -47.98
C PRO A 386 16.12 5.22 -48.34
N ASN A 387 16.21 5.74 -49.56
CA ASN A 387 15.24 6.73 -50.04
C ASN A 387 13.84 6.08 -50.14
N PRO A 388 12.82 6.59 -49.42
CA PRO A 388 11.47 6.02 -49.45
C PRO A 388 10.73 6.29 -50.79
N ASN A 389 11.31 7.09 -51.69
CA ASN A 389 10.81 7.39 -53.05
C ASN A 389 9.42 8.05 -53.11
N PHE A 390 9.00 8.72 -52.04
CA PHE A 390 7.78 9.52 -52.03
C PHE A 390 7.97 10.88 -52.72
N GLN A 391 7.08 11.22 -53.65
CA GLN A 391 7.16 12.46 -54.43
C GLN A 391 6.82 13.71 -53.60
N ASP A 392 6.00 13.54 -52.56
CA ASP A 392 5.57 14.59 -51.62
C ASP A 392 6.50 14.73 -50.40
N VAL A 393 7.58 13.94 -50.34
CA VAL A 393 8.64 14.01 -49.32
C VAL A 393 10.01 14.03 -50.01
N PRO A 394 10.36 15.12 -50.72
CA PRO A 394 11.70 15.26 -51.33
C PRO A 394 12.81 15.26 -50.27
N THR A 395 14.06 14.99 -50.66
CA THR A 395 15.21 14.88 -49.74
C THR A 395 15.52 16.14 -48.92
N ASN A 396 14.93 17.28 -49.28
CA ASN A 396 15.04 18.54 -48.53
C ASN A 396 13.80 18.85 -47.67
N HIS A 397 12.84 17.92 -47.59
CA HIS A 397 11.67 18.05 -46.73
C HIS A 397 12.09 17.98 -45.25
N PRO A 398 11.54 18.82 -44.35
CA PRO A 398 12.01 18.91 -42.95
C PRO A 398 11.83 17.63 -42.15
N TYR A 399 10.92 16.74 -42.57
CA TYR A 399 10.68 15.44 -41.95
C TYR A 399 11.25 14.27 -42.77
N TYR A 400 12.09 14.53 -43.79
CA TYR A 400 12.58 13.50 -44.71
C TYR A 400 13.26 12.34 -43.97
N ASP A 401 14.26 12.63 -43.13
CA ASP A 401 15.07 11.60 -42.49
C ASP A 401 14.24 10.75 -41.50
N ALA A 402 13.35 11.39 -40.75
CA ALA A 402 12.43 10.70 -39.84
C ALA A 402 11.43 9.80 -40.59
N ILE A 403 10.88 10.27 -41.72
CA ILE A 403 9.97 9.47 -42.55
C ILE A 403 10.73 8.30 -43.19
N ALA A 404 11.94 8.53 -43.69
CA ALA A 404 12.78 7.49 -44.26
C ALA A 404 13.10 6.40 -43.23
N ALA A 405 13.50 6.79 -42.00
CA ALA A 405 13.73 5.86 -40.90
C ALA A 405 12.46 5.07 -40.54
N ALA A 406 11.32 5.75 -40.35
CA ALA A 406 10.07 5.09 -39.98
C ALA A 406 9.57 4.09 -41.04
N VAL A 407 9.87 4.32 -42.32
CA VAL A 407 9.50 3.43 -43.42
C VAL A 407 10.47 2.25 -43.52
N ASP A 408 11.78 2.51 -43.35
CA ASP A 408 12.83 1.49 -43.35
C ASP A 408 12.62 0.48 -42.22
N GLU A 409 12.25 0.94 -41.03
CA GLU A 409 11.90 0.12 -39.86
C GLU A 409 10.50 -0.53 -39.97
N GLY A 410 9.77 -0.31 -41.07
CA GLY A 410 8.45 -0.91 -41.29
C GLY A 410 7.32 -0.34 -40.43
N ILE A 411 7.58 0.69 -39.63
CA ILE A 411 6.60 1.35 -38.75
C ILE A 411 5.52 2.00 -39.63
N PHE A 412 5.95 2.80 -40.61
CA PHE A 412 5.08 3.51 -41.54
C PHE A 412 5.11 2.94 -42.95
N SER A 413 3.99 3.10 -43.65
CA SER A 413 3.88 2.92 -45.09
C SER A 413 3.27 4.17 -45.73
N GLY A 414 3.58 4.39 -47.02
CA GLY A 414 2.92 5.42 -47.82
C GLY A 414 1.43 5.14 -47.96
N VAL A 415 0.64 6.18 -48.18
CA VAL A 415 -0.80 6.04 -48.54
C VAL A 415 -0.97 5.54 -49.97
N THR A 416 0.05 5.76 -50.81
CA THR A 416 0.22 5.09 -52.10
C THR A 416 1.70 4.71 -52.28
N ALA A 417 2.03 4.00 -53.35
CA ALA A 417 3.42 3.68 -53.68
C ALA A 417 4.33 4.90 -53.89
N THR A 418 3.78 6.11 -54.07
CA THR A 418 4.55 7.33 -54.36
C THR A 418 4.18 8.54 -53.49
N GLN A 419 3.28 8.37 -52.52
CA GLN A 419 2.85 9.45 -51.63
C GLN A 419 2.81 9.01 -50.18
N PHE A 420 3.32 9.85 -49.29
CA PHE A 420 3.27 9.66 -47.84
C PHE A 420 2.14 10.44 -47.16
N GLN A 421 1.78 11.60 -47.71
CA GLN A 421 0.89 12.62 -47.15
C GLN A 421 1.34 13.15 -45.79
N PRO A 422 2.49 13.85 -45.72
CA PRO A 422 3.11 14.26 -44.45
C PRO A 422 2.27 15.22 -43.59
N ASN A 423 1.37 15.98 -44.22
CA ASN A 423 0.53 16.99 -43.58
C ASN A 423 -0.89 16.49 -43.25
N GLU A 424 -1.25 15.28 -43.67
CA GLU A 424 -2.52 14.67 -43.31
C GLU A 424 -2.50 14.29 -41.83
N GLN A 425 -3.65 14.43 -41.17
CA GLN A 425 -3.83 14.13 -39.75
C GLN A 425 -3.85 12.63 -39.53
N LEU A 426 -3.21 12.18 -38.44
CA LEU A 426 -3.21 10.77 -38.08
C LEU A 426 -4.52 10.40 -37.39
N THR A 427 -5.23 9.40 -37.90
CA THR A 427 -6.46 8.93 -37.25
C THR A 427 -6.16 7.96 -36.11
N ARG A 428 -7.12 7.79 -35.19
CA ARG A 428 -6.99 6.85 -34.07
C ARG A 428 -6.81 5.40 -34.52
N ALA A 429 -7.51 4.97 -35.57
CA ALA A 429 -7.29 3.66 -36.17
C ALA A 429 -5.86 3.50 -36.70
N GLN A 430 -5.32 4.50 -37.40
CA GLN A 430 -3.94 4.46 -37.88
C GLN A 430 -2.95 4.40 -36.72
N MET A 431 -3.17 5.18 -35.66
CA MET A 431 -2.32 5.16 -34.48
C MET A 431 -2.30 3.78 -33.81
N ALA A 432 -3.45 3.08 -33.72
CA ALA A 432 -3.50 1.74 -33.18
C ALA A 432 -2.60 0.76 -33.96
N VAL A 433 -2.72 0.77 -35.29
CA VAL A 433 -1.90 -0.08 -36.16
C VAL A 433 -0.41 0.25 -36.04
N LEU A 434 -0.05 1.53 -35.92
CA LEU A 434 1.35 1.93 -35.76
C LEU A 434 1.96 1.43 -34.45
N LEU A 435 1.22 1.52 -33.35
CA LEU A 435 1.69 1.04 -32.05
C LEU A 435 1.87 -0.48 -32.04
N ASN A 436 0.94 -1.23 -32.61
CA ASN A 436 1.03 -2.68 -32.71
C ASN A 436 2.13 -3.18 -33.65
N ARG A 437 2.55 -2.36 -34.64
CA ARG A 437 3.74 -2.67 -35.44
C ARG A 437 5.04 -2.47 -34.68
N LEU A 438 5.04 -1.51 -33.76
CA LEU A 438 6.25 -1.08 -33.06
C LEU A 438 6.50 -1.89 -31.77
N TYR A 439 5.43 -2.31 -31.10
CA TYR A 439 5.51 -2.98 -29.80
C TYR A 439 4.77 -4.32 -29.80
N THR A 440 5.31 -5.25 -29.01
CA THR A 440 4.67 -6.53 -28.71
C THR A 440 3.82 -6.36 -27.46
N PHE A 441 2.57 -6.78 -27.54
CA PHE A 441 1.62 -6.73 -26.44
C PHE A 441 1.19 -8.14 -26.05
N GLU A 442 0.66 -8.30 -24.83
CA GLU A 442 0.09 -9.58 -24.42
C GLU A 442 -1.16 -9.91 -25.24
N GLU A 443 -1.43 -11.21 -25.39
CA GLU A 443 -2.63 -11.71 -26.05
C GLU A 443 -3.89 -11.10 -25.41
N PRO A 444 -4.86 -10.63 -26.22
CA PRO A 444 -6.06 -9.99 -25.68
C PRO A 444 -6.84 -10.94 -24.75
N THR A 445 -7.14 -10.50 -23.53
CA THR A 445 -7.93 -11.24 -22.53
C THR A 445 -9.29 -10.61 -22.27
N ILE A 446 -9.54 -9.41 -22.78
CA ILE A 446 -10.77 -8.64 -22.57
C ILE A 446 -11.23 -8.02 -23.89
N ASP A 447 -12.47 -8.31 -24.28
CA ASP A 447 -13.11 -7.72 -25.45
C ASP A 447 -13.36 -6.21 -25.27
N HIS A 448 -13.22 -5.45 -26.35
CA HIS A 448 -13.54 -4.03 -26.33
C HIS A 448 -15.07 -3.77 -26.39
N PRO A 449 -15.59 -2.71 -25.75
CA PRO A 449 -17.02 -2.39 -25.76
C PRO A 449 -17.46 -1.53 -26.96
N PHE A 450 -16.58 -1.28 -27.94
CA PHE A 450 -16.79 -0.27 -28.97
C PHE A 450 -17.73 -0.74 -30.09
N THR A 451 -18.83 -0.01 -30.29
CA THR A 451 -19.83 -0.34 -31.32
C THR A 451 -19.45 0.16 -32.72
N ASP A 452 -18.48 1.08 -32.79
CA ASP A 452 -17.95 1.66 -34.02
C ASP A 452 -16.62 1.03 -34.47
N VAL A 453 -16.26 -0.12 -33.88
CA VAL A 453 -15.17 -1.00 -34.32
C VAL A 453 -15.80 -2.32 -34.77
N PRO A 454 -16.23 -2.43 -36.04
CA PRO A 454 -16.91 -3.61 -36.52
C PRO A 454 -15.93 -4.75 -36.79
N ALA A 455 -16.37 -5.99 -36.56
CA ALA A 455 -15.59 -7.18 -36.87
C ALA A 455 -15.12 -7.20 -38.34
N GLY A 456 -13.85 -7.52 -38.55
CA GLY A 456 -13.19 -7.51 -39.86
C GLY A 456 -12.79 -6.13 -40.37
N ALA A 457 -12.91 -5.07 -39.57
CA ALA A 457 -12.25 -3.79 -39.88
C ALA A 457 -10.73 -3.99 -39.89
N TRP A 458 -10.03 -3.28 -40.79
CA TRP A 458 -8.57 -3.41 -40.95
C TRP A 458 -7.74 -3.02 -39.72
N TYR A 459 -8.38 -2.41 -38.71
CA TYR A 459 -7.80 -1.97 -37.44
C TYR A 459 -8.43 -2.67 -36.22
N GLU A 460 -9.35 -3.62 -36.42
CA GLU A 460 -10.09 -4.26 -35.32
C GLU A 460 -9.13 -4.92 -34.32
N ASP A 461 -8.29 -5.83 -34.81
CA ASP A 461 -7.35 -6.59 -33.99
C ASP A 461 -6.39 -5.66 -33.23
N ASP A 462 -5.97 -4.56 -33.88
CA ASP A 462 -5.09 -3.57 -33.27
C ASP A 462 -5.77 -2.80 -32.13
N VAL A 463 -7.01 -2.37 -32.35
CA VAL A 463 -7.79 -1.70 -31.31
C VAL A 463 -8.11 -2.66 -30.16
N HIS A 464 -8.42 -3.92 -30.47
CA HIS A 464 -8.68 -4.95 -29.46
C HIS A 464 -7.46 -5.22 -28.59
N THR A 465 -6.30 -5.43 -29.22
CA THR A 465 -5.02 -5.67 -28.53
C THR A 465 -4.67 -4.51 -27.61
N LEU A 466 -4.67 -3.29 -28.13
CA LEU A 466 -4.32 -2.11 -27.35
C LEU A 466 -5.34 -1.78 -26.25
N TYR A 467 -6.62 -2.13 -26.45
CA TYR A 467 -7.64 -1.94 -25.42
C TYR A 467 -7.44 -2.93 -24.27
N SER A 468 -7.25 -4.22 -24.58
CA SER A 468 -6.99 -5.27 -23.57
C SER A 468 -5.73 -4.95 -22.75
N ASN A 469 -4.70 -4.41 -23.40
CA ASN A 469 -3.45 -3.97 -22.77
C ASN A 469 -3.51 -2.56 -22.16
N ARG A 470 -4.71 -1.95 -22.09
CA ARG A 470 -4.98 -0.63 -21.49
C ARG A 470 -4.19 0.54 -22.08
N ILE A 471 -3.65 0.38 -23.30
CA ILE A 471 -2.95 1.44 -24.02
C ILE A 471 -3.96 2.48 -24.53
N VAL A 472 -5.03 2.02 -25.17
CA VAL A 472 -6.08 2.91 -25.71
C VAL A 472 -7.38 2.80 -24.91
N ALA A 473 -8.14 3.90 -24.90
CA ALA A 473 -9.48 3.97 -24.34
C ALA A 473 -10.43 4.63 -25.35
N GLY A 474 -11.73 4.38 -25.23
CA GLY A 474 -12.75 5.02 -26.04
C GLY A 474 -12.94 6.50 -25.70
N LYS A 475 -13.47 7.28 -26.64
CA LYS A 475 -13.95 8.65 -26.41
C LYS A 475 -15.19 8.65 -25.50
N THR A 476 -15.95 7.57 -25.54
CA THR A 476 -17.04 7.25 -24.60
C THR A 476 -16.89 5.80 -24.15
N GLN A 477 -17.79 5.33 -23.27
CA GLN A 477 -17.80 3.93 -22.84
C GLN A 477 -17.99 2.93 -23.99
N THR A 478 -18.62 3.32 -25.10
CA THR A 478 -18.97 2.42 -26.21
C THR A 478 -18.52 2.94 -27.59
N THR A 479 -17.73 4.01 -27.65
CA THR A 479 -17.28 4.62 -28.91
C THR A 479 -15.78 4.84 -28.90
N TYR A 480 -15.07 4.22 -29.85
CA TYR A 480 -13.63 4.39 -30.04
C TYR A 480 -13.27 5.61 -30.89
N ALA A 481 -14.13 5.96 -31.86
CA ALA A 481 -13.95 6.97 -32.88
C ALA A 481 -12.72 6.73 -33.79
N PRO A 482 -12.67 5.62 -34.55
CA PRO A 482 -11.48 5.22 -35.32
C PRO A 482 -11.05 6.24 -36.39
N ASN A 483 -12.01 6.98 -36.94
CA ASN A 483 -11.77 7.99 -37.98
C ASN A 483 -11.50 9.40 -37.42
N SER A 484 -11.54 9.59 -36.10
CA SER A 484 -11.17 10.88 -35.50
C SER A 484 -9.66 11.03 -35.47
N ASP A 485 -9.20 12.26 -35.69
CA ASP A 485 -7.79 12.62 -35.56
C ASP A 485 -7.32 12.43 -34.12
N VAL A 486 -6.05 12.04 -33.97
CA VAL A 486 -5.35 11.98 -32.70
C VAL A 486 -4.83 13.36 -32.34
N THR A 487 -5.19 13.88 -31.17
CA THR A 487 -4.58 15.12 -30.67
C THR A 487 -3.18 14.88 -30.12
N ARG A 488 -2.37 15.93 -30.03
CA ARG A 488 -1.03 15.87 -29.42
C ARG A 488 -1.04 15.37 -27.98
N ALA A 489 -2.09 15.66 -27.20
CA ALA A 489 -2.25 15.13 -25.85
C ALA A 489 -2.60 13.64 -25.86
N GLU A 490 -3.47 13.19 -26.78
CA GLU A 490 -3.80 11.76 -26.91
C GLU A 490 -2.59 10.94 -27.34
N PHE A 491 -1.82 11.44 -28.30
CA PHE A 491 -0.56 10.82 -28.70
C PHE A 491 0.37 10.63 -27.51
N ALA A 492 0.55 11.69 -26.69
CA ALA A 492 1.40 11.61 -25.51
C ALA A 492 0.91 10.56 -24.51
N VAL A 493 -0.39 10.51 -24.24
CA VAL A 493 -0.96 9.51 -23.31
C VAL A 493 -0.80 8.08 -23.82
N PHE A 494 -0.97 7.83 -25.12
CA PHE A 494 -0.74 6.51 -25.68
C PHE A 494 0.73 6.10 -25.56
N MET A 495 1.66 6.98 -25.94
CA MET A 495 3.09 6.67 -25.83
C MET A 495 3.55 6.48 -24.39
N HIS A 496 3.09 7.31 -23.46
CA HIS A 496 3.40 7.15 -22.05
C HIS A 496 2.98 5.77 -21.54
N ARG A 497 1.74 5.34 -21.81
CA ARG A 497 1.24 4.02 -21.39
C ARG A 497 2.02 2.87 -22.00
N VAL A 498 2.45 3.00 -23.24
CA VAL A 498 3.29 1.99 -23.88
C VAL A 498 4.64 1.90 -23.18
N MET A 499 5.29 3.03 -22.93
CA MET A 499 6.64 3.11 -22.37
C MET A 499 6.72 2.78 -20.87
N THR A 500 5.64 2.97 -20.11
CA THR A 500 5.60 2.65 -18.68
C THR A 500 4.91 1.30 -18.39
N GLY A 501 4.38 0.64 -19.42
CA GLY A 501 3.87 -0.73 -19.31
C GLY A 501 4.98 -1.78 -19.51
N ASN A 502 4.74 -3.02 -19.12
CA ASN A 502 5.64 -4.16 -19.36
C ASN A 502 5.60 -4.62 -20.83
N ASN A 503 5.81 -3.72 -21.80
CA ASN A 503 5.74 -4.03 -23.24
C ASN A 503 7.14 -4.17 -23.84
N GLU A 504 7.37 -5.22 -24.62
CA GLU A 504 8.65 -5.44 -25.32
C GLU A 504 8.62 -4.86 -26.75
N ILE A 505 9.71 -4.24 -27.18
CA ILE A 505 9.84 -3.67 -28.55
C ILE A 505 9.91 -4.83 -29.57
N VAL A 506 9.18 -4.73 -30.68
CA VAL A 506 9.33 -5.68 -31.79
C VAL A 506 10.71 -5.46 -32.42
N THR A 507 11.64 -6.40 -32.27
CA THR A 507 12.89 -6.38 -33.02
C THR A 507 12.60 -6.72 -34.49
N PRO A 508 12.90 -5.83 -35.46
CA PRO A 508 12.71 -6.14 -36.87
C PRO A 508 13.57 -7.35 -37.28
N ALA A 509 13.02 -8.22 -38.12
CA ALA A 509 13.70 -9.38 -38.68
C ALA A 509 14.64 -9.03 -39.84
#